data_AF-A0A1X2HTF5-F1
#
_entry.id   AF-A0A1X2HTF5-F1
#
_cell.length_a   1.000
_cell.length_b   1.000
_cell.length_c   1.000
_cell.angle_alpha   90.00
_cell.angle_beta   90.00
_cell.angle_gamma   90.00
#
_symmetry.space_group_name_H-M   'P 1'
#
loop_
_entity.id
_entity.type
_entity.pdbx_description
1 polymer ?
#
loop_
_entity_poly.entity_id
_entity_poly.type
_entity_poly.pdbx_seq_one_letter_code
_entity_poly.pdbx_strand_id
1 'polypeptide(L)'
;MATVFTLFGMNVTHEKADVLPARSHPRSYKEYIDFLKHQVHSPAAVTPPLPKEQPVYVQCQVRARIPTNEGGEMYLYLYKNNQDDKEHLAIVYGDDLRSRSLDEAWENETIMNRIVRGAYYGRLEEVVTDETRQQLKLTEDQERYLEEQQTVAKLAWRQSREPPLVRIHSECFTGETVHSARCDCGEQLDEAMRLMQEAGRGVIVYLRQEGRGIGLLEKLKAYNLQDLGHDTVAANVLLNHPPDGRTYGIANAILEDLNLENIQLLTNNPDKIEQLEAYGKIRVVERRPMVPLSWSGSNTPARTPTSSPAPSMRGKELDKYLAVKVKKMRHILELPTGTV
;
A
#
# COMPACT_ATOMS: atom_id res chain seq x y z
N MET A 1 30.34 -29.58 17.94
CA MET A 1 29.70 -30.78 17.36
C MET A 1 28.40 -30.34 16.71
N ALA A 2 28.32 -30.37 15.38
CA ALA A 2 27.13 -30.00 14.62
C ALA A 2 26.13 -31.15 14.65
N THR A 3 24.85 -30.84 14.82
CA THR A 3 23.77 -31.83 14.74
C THR A 3 23.17 -31.76 13.35
N VAL A 4 23.28 -32.85 12.60
CA VAL A 4 22.73 -32.98 11.25
C VAL A 4 21.35 -33.62 11.36
N PHE A 5 20.33 -33.03 10.74
CA PHE A 5 19.03 -33.65 10.57
C PHE A 5 18.50 -33.44 9.16
N THR A 6 17.75 -34.44 8.68
CA THR A 6 17.23 -34.51 7.32
C THR A 6 15.76 -34.11 7.31
N LEU A 7 15.40 -33.10 6.51
CA LEU A 7 14.01 -32.75 6.21
C LEU A 7 13.86 -32.72 4.68
N PHE A 8 12.93 -33.50 4.14
CA PHE A 8 12.65 -33.60 2.69
C PHE A 8 13.87 -33.86 1.79
N GLY A 9 14.73 -34.82 2.17
CA GLY A 9 15.75 -35.36 1.27
C GLY A 9 16.94 -34.43 0.95
N MET A 10 17.07 -33.28 1.62
CA MET A 10 18.25 -32.41 1.52
C MET A 10 18.96 -32.34 2.87
N ASN A 11 20.29 -32.50 2.86
CA ASN A 11 21.13 -32.34 4.06
C ASN A 11 21.28 -30.84 4.36
N VAL A 12 20.73 -30.37 5.47
CA VAL A 12 20.88 -28.99 5.94
C VAL A 12 21.87 -28.98 7.11
N THR A 13 23.00 -28.29 6.95
CA THR A 13 23.93 -28.00 8.04
C THR A 13 23.55 -26.68 8.70
N HIS A 14 23.11 -26.74 9.95
CA HIS A 14 22.95 -25.54 10.76
C HIS A 14 24.32 -25.15 11.31
N GLU A 15 24.97 -24.16 10.71
CA GLU A 15 26.03 -23.44 11.42
C GLU A 15 25.36 -22.73 12.59
N LYS A 16 25.89 -22.95 13.81
CA LYS A 16 25.53 -22.10 14.95
C LYS A 16 25.96 -20.70 14.56
N ALA A 17 25.00 -19.79 14.42
CA ALA A 17 25.29 -18.37 14.39
C ALA A 17 26.19 -18.05 15.59
N ASP A 18 27.30 -17.37 15.36
CA ASP A 18 28.17 -16.90 16.42
C ASP A 18 27.33 -16.13 17.44
N VAL A 19 27.35 -16.63 18.67
CA VAL A 19 26.79 -15.89 19.81
C VAL A 19 27.65 -14.65 19.96
N LEU A 20 27.14 -13.51 19.46
CA LEU A 20 27.78 -12.22 19.67
C LEU A 20 28.05 -12.04 21.18
N PRO A 21 29.26 -11.59 21.57
CA PRO A 21 29.56 -11.37 22.98
C PRO A 21 28.59 -10.34 23.53
N ALA A 22 28.17 -10.53 24.78
CA ALA A 22 27.25 -9.66 25.50
C ALA A 22 27.80 -8.22 25.55
N ARG A 23 27.51 -7.42 24.52
CA ARG A 23 27.84 -6.00 24.48
C ARG A 23 26.90 -5.31 25.47
N SER A 24 27.49 -4.69 26.48
CA SER A 24 26.80 -3.96 27.55
C SER A 24 25.75 -3.02 26.97
N HIS A 25 24.49 -3.18 27.40
CA HIS A 25 23.46 -2.21 27.10
C HIS A 25 23.92 -0.80 27.54
N PRO A 26 23.70 0.23 26.71
CA PRO A 26 24.09 1.60 27.03
C PRO A 26 23.45 2.05 28.34
N ARG A 27 24.24 2.66 29.23
CA ARG A 27 23.84 3.03 30.61
C ARG A 27 23.51 4.50 30.76
N SER A 28 23.81 5.32 29.75
CA SER A 28 23.41 6.72 29.69
C SER A 28 22.69 7.04 28.39
N TYR A 29 21.89 8.11 28.38
CA TYR A 29 21.23 8.60 27.17
C TYR A 29 22.24 8.88 26.04
N LYS A 30 23.41 9.44 26.39
CA LYS A 30 24.49 9.70 25.44
C LYS A 30 25.07 8.42 24.84
N GLU A 31 25.32 7.40 25.68
CA GLU A 31 25.76 6.08 25.22
C GLU A 31 24.70 5.38 24.37
N TYR A 32 23.41 5.59 24.66
CA TYR A 32 22.31 5.04 23.86
C TYR A 32 22.24 5.69 22.48
N ILE A 33 22.37 7.01 22.40
CA ILE A 33 22.46 7.74 21.14
C ILE A 33 23.69 7.29 20.34
N ASP A 34 24.85 7.15 20.98
CA ASP A 34 26.06 6.70 20.29
C ASP A 34 25.97 5.21 19.88
N PHE A 35 25.31 4.36 20.67
CA PHE A 35 25.00 2.98 20.31
C PHE A 35 24.06 2.89 19.10
N LEU A 36 22.99 3.71 19.05
CA LEU A 36 22.10 3.79 17.90
C LEU A 36 22.83 4.22 16.63
N LYS A 37 23.71 5.22 16.72
CA LYS A 37 24.55 5.65 15.58
C LYS A 37 25.45 4.54 15.02
N HIS A 38 25.84 3.56 15.83
CA HIS A 38 26.66 2.42 15.41
C HIS A 38 25.85 1.22 14.90
N GLN A 39 24.57 1.09 15.27
CA GLN A 39 23.68 0.03 14.74
C GLN A 39 22.98 0.42 13.43
N VAL A 40 22.78 1.73 13.19
CA VAL A 40 22.19 2.21 11.94
C VAL A 40 23.31 2.39 10.92
N HIS A 41 23.21 1.71 9.79
CA HIS A 41 24.20 1.77 8.71
C HIS A 41 24.49 3.22 8.33
N SER A 42 25.76 3.52 8.02
CA SER A 42 26.23 4.84 7.60
C SER A 42 25.28 5.49 6.58
N PRO A 43 24.93 6.78 6.73
CA PRO A 43 24.05 7.44 5.78
C PRO A 43 24.78 7.65 4.47
N ALA A 44 24.30 7.01 3.40
CA ALA A 44 24.27 7.69 2.13
C ALA A 44 23.07 8.65 2.20
N ALA A 45 23.31 9.90 2.57
CA ALA A 45 22.34 10.98 2.40
C ALA A 45 22.16 11.22 0.90
N VAL A 46 21.40 10.36 0.25
CA VAL A 46 20.98 10.51 -1.13
C VAL A 46 19.51 10.16 -1.08
N THR A 47 18.62 11.13 -1.36
CA THR A 47 17.32 10.80 -1.98
C THR A 47 17.65 9.75 -3.02
N PRO A 48 17.22 8.47 -2.89
CA PRO A 48 17.72 7.44 -3.78
C PRO A 48 17.61 8.01 -5.19
N PRO A 49 18.73 8.12 -5.93
CA PRO A 49 18.66 8.64 -7.27
C PRO A 49 17.58 7.80 -7.95
N LEU A 50 16.64 8.44 -8.67
CA LEU A 50 15.63 7.73 -9.47
C LEU A 50 16.32 6.49 -10.02
N PRO A 51 15.94 5.25 -9.64
CA PRO A 51 16.69 4.09 -10.06
C PRO A 51 16.48 3.96 -11.56
N LYS A 52 17.38 4.61 -12.31
CA LYS A 52 17.62 4.41 -13.71
C LYS A 52 18.65 3.30 -13.73
N GLU A 53 18.18 2.08 -13.94
CA GLU A 53 18.82 1.11 -14.83
C GLU A 53 18.13 -0.25 -14.85
N GLN A 54 17.36 -0.61 -13.81
CA GLN A 54 16.60 -1.87 -13.81
C GLN A 54 15.09 -1.64 -13.89
N PRO A 55 14.40 -2.26 -14.86
CA PRO A 55 12.95 -2.21 -14.95
C PRO A 55 12.31 -2.85 -13.72
N VAL A 56 11.23 -2.22 -13.23
CA VAL A 56 10.42 -2.74 -12.13
C VAL A 56 9.43 -3.72 -12.70
N TYR A 57 9.45 -4.95 -12.19
CA TYR A 57 8.51 -5.99 -12.57
C TYR A 57 7.60 -6.31 -11.39
N VAL A 58 6.33 -6.47 -11.69
CA VAL A 58 5.32 -6.92 -10.74
C VAL A 58 4.53 -8.07 -11.34
N GLN A 59 4.08 -8.99 -10.49
CA GLN A 59 3.24 -10.10 -10.90
C GLN A 59 2.08 -10.25 -9.91
N CYS A 60 0.85 -10.14 -10.42
CA CYS A 60 -0.35 -10.37 -9.63
C CYS A 60 -0.50 -11.86 -9.30
N GLN A 61 -0.41 -12.19 -8.03
CA GLN A 61 -0.49 -13.55 -7.53
C GLN A 61 -1.93 -14.02 -7.39
N VAL A 62 -2.81 -13.15 -6.89
CA VAL A 62 -4.20 -13.49 -6.59
C VAL A 62 -5.09 -12.26 -6.63
N ARG A 63 -6.37 -12.46 -6.99
CA ARG A 63 -7.45 -11.50 -6.86
C ARG A 63 -8.59 -12.08 -6.02
N ALA A 64 -9.10 -11.32 -5.06
CA ALA A 64 -10.26 -11.71 -4.26
C ALA A 64 -11.32 -10.61 -4.23
N ARG A 65 -12.59 -10.99 -4.34
CA ARG A 65 -13.74 -10.10 -4.13
C ARG A 65 -13.97 -9.90 -2.63
N ILE A 66 -14.06 -8.66 -2.20
CA ILE A 66 -14.33 -8.26 -0.82
C ILE A 66 -15.61 -7.43 -0.78
N PRO A 67 -16.69 -7.94 -0.15
CA PRO A 67 -17.88 -7.14 0.09
C PRO A 67 -17.59 -6.05 1.13
N THR A 68 -18.16 -4.87 0.93
CA THR A 68 -18.03 -3.74 1.86
C THR A 68 -19.28 -3.64 2.74
N ASN A 69 -19.14 -3.04 3.92
CA ASN A 69 -20.25 -2.85 4.85
C ASN A 69 -21.33 -1.88 4.32
N GLU A 70 -21.01 -1.07 3.30
CA GLU A 70 -21.90 -0.09 2.70
C GLU A 70 -22.70 -0.66 1.52
N GLY A 71 -22.62 -1.97 1.29
CA GLY A 71 -23.33 -2.67 0.21
C GLY A 71 -22.64 -2.61 -1.16
N GLY A 72 -21.45 -2.00 -1.23
CA GLY A 72 -20.56 -2.06 -2.39
C GLY A 72 -19.61 -3.25 -2.35
N GLU A 73 -18.78 -3.38 -3.38
CA GLU A 73 -17.81 -4.44 -3.53
C GLU A 73 -16.49 -3.87 -4.04
N MET A 74 -15.38 -4.44 -3.60
CA MET A 74 -14.05 -4.14 -4.11
C MET A 74 -13.27 -5.42 -4.37
N TYR A 75 -12.24 -5.35 -5.20
CA TYR A 75 -11.34 -6.46 -5.48
C TYR A 75 -9.96 -6.15 -4.92
N LEU A 76 -9.39 -7.08 -4.17
CA LEU A 76 -7.99 -7.01 -3.74
C LEU A 76 -7.13 -7.80 -4.70
N TYR A 77 -6.14 -7.16 -5.28
CA TYR A 77 -5.10 -7.77 -6.10
C TYR A 77 -3.79 -7.76 -5.32
N LEU A 78 -3.20 -8.93 -5.10
CA LEU A 78 -1.93 -9.08 -4.38
C LEU A 78 -0.78 -9.23 -5.38
N TYR A 79 0.24 -8.40 -5.23
CA TYR A 79 1.39 -8.29 -6.12
C TYR A 79 2.69 -8.69 -5.42
N LYS A 80 3.50 -9.49 -6.11
CA LYS A 80 4.94 -9.66 -5.83
C LYS A 80 5.75 -8.83 -6.82
N ASN A 81 6.98 -8.50 -6.46
CA ASN A 81 7.83 -7.62 -7.25
C ASN A 81 9.32 -8.01 -7.17
N ASN A 82 10.17 -7.35 -7.95
CA ASN A 82 11.62 -7.58 -7.99
C ASN A 82 12.47 -6.55 -7.24
N GLN A 83 11.86 -5.58 -6.55
CA GLN A 83 12.56 -4.53 -5.80
C GLN A 83 12.63 -4.82 -4.29
N ASP A 84 11.63 -5.49 -3.74
CA ASP A 84 11.64 -5.92 -2.35
C ASP A 84 10.92 -7.28 -2.16
N ASP A 85 11.07 -7.86 -0.97
CA ASP A 85 10.44 -9.13 -0.59
C ASP A 85 9.01 -8.95 -0.06
N LYS A 86 8.37 -7.82 -0.32
CA LYS A 86 7.05 -7.49 0.23
C LYS A 86 5.95 -7.74 -0.79
N GLU A 87 4.78 -8.07 -0.24
CA GLU A 87 3.56 -8.18 -1.02
C GLU A 87 2.82 -6.84 -1.02
N HIS A 88 2.54 -6.29 -2.19
CA HIS A 88 1.79 -5.06 -2.33
C HIS A 88 0.37 -5.33 -2.78
N LEU A 89 -0.53 -4.38 -2.53
CA LEU A 89 -1.94 -4.54 -2.84
C LEU A 89 -2.41 -3.47 -3.82
N ALA A 90 -3.31 -3.83 -4.72
CA ALA A 90 -4.20 -2.89 -5.37
C ALA A 90 -5.64 -3.19 -4.94
N ILE A 91 -6.30 -2.18 -4.38
CA ILE A 91 -7.72 -2.22 -4.03
C ILE A 91 -8.48 -1.59 -5.19
N VAL A 92 -9.20 -2.41 -5.93
CA VAL A 92 -9.82 -2.05 -7.21
C VAL A 92 -11.33 -2.00 -7.04
N TYR A 93 -11.91 -0.89 -7.49
CA TYR A 93 -13.35 -0.67 -7.56
C TYR A 93 -13.77 -0.68 -9.03
N GLY A 94 -14.87 -1.36 -9.33
CA GLY A 94 -15.36 -1.60 -10.69
C GLY A 94 -14.84 -2.91 -11.30
N ASP A 95 -15.51 -3.36 -12.36
CA ASP A 95 -15.32 -4.68 -12.97
C ASP A 95 -14.44 -4.66 -14.24
N ASP A 96 -14.09 -3.47 -14.71
CA ASP A 96 -13.41 -3.24 -15.99
C ASP A 96 -11.89 -2.97 -15.82
N LEU A 97 -11.38 -3.10 -14.61
CA LEU A 97 -9.96 -2.94 -14.28
C LEU A 97 -9.36 -4.31 -13.94
N ARG A 98 -8.53 -4.84 -14.85
CA ARG A 98 -7.93 -6.17 -14.72
C ARG A 98 -6.42 -6.15 -14.91
N SER A 99 -5.77 -7.01 -14.14
CA SER A 99 -4.35 -7.27 -14.21
C SER A 99 -4.01 -8.19 -15.39
N ARG A 100 -3.06 -7.77 -16.22
CA ARG A 100 -2.48 -8.58 -17.30
C ARG A 100 -1.78 -9.83 -16.74
N SER A 101 -0.90 -9.67 -15.75
CA SER A 101 -0.15 -10.79 -15.17
C SER A 101 -1.03 -11.77 -14.36
N LEU A 102 -2.18 -11.32 -13.85
CA LEU A 102 -3.19 -12.23 -13.30
C LEU A 102 -3.79 -13.12 -14.39
N ASP A 103 -4.05 -12.54 -15.57
CA ASP A 103 -4.73 -13.22 -16.68
C ASP A 103 -3.80 -14.10 -17.53
N GLU A 104 -2.48 -13.88 -17.44
CA GLU A 104 -1.47 -14.76 -18.05
C GLU A 104 -1.59 -16.19 -17.53
N ALA A 105 -1.38 -17.17 -18.42
CA ALA A 105 -1.37 -18.58 -18.06
C ALA A 105 -0.05 -18.95 -17.41
N TRP A 106 -0.10 -19.64 -16.27
CA TRP A 106 1.09 -20.15 -15.61
C TRP A 106 1.43 -21.57 -16.09
N GLU A 107 2.66 -22.01 -15.86
CA GLU A 107 3.10 -23.34 -16.24
C GLU A 107 2.28 -24.42 -15.51
N ASN A 108 1.69 -25.35 -16.26
CA ASN A 108 0.81 -26.40 -15.75
C ASN A 108 -0.42 -25.89 -14.96
N GLU A 109 -0.90 -24.69 -15.27
CA GLU A 109 -2.07 -24.09 -14.61
C GLU A 109 -3.38 -24.72 -15.12
N THR A 110 -4.14 -25.35 -14.22
CA THR A 110 -5.49 -25.84 -14.52
C THR A 110 -6.54 -24.73 -14.38
N ILE A 111 -7.73 -24.95 -14.93
CA ILE A 111 -8.87 -24.02 -14.76
C ILE A 111 -9.21 -23.77 -13.28
N MET A 112 -9.08 -24.80 -12.43
CA MET A 112 -9.29 -24.65 -10.98
C MET A 112 -8.22 -23.78 -10.32
N ASN A 113 -6.95 -23.93 -10.71
CA ASN A 113 -5.89 -23.05 -10.21
C ASN A 113 -6.15 -21.58 -10.59
N ARG A 114 -6.64 -21.33 -11.81
CA ARG A 114 -7.05 -20.00 -12.27
C ARG A 114 -8.20 -19.44 -11.44
N ILE A 115 -9.22 -20.26 -11.19
CA ILE A 115 -10.37 -19.88 -10.36
C ILE A 115 -9.93 -19.53 -8.92
N VAL A 116 -9.08 -20.36 -8.32
CA VAL A 116 -8.55 -20.16 -6.96
C VAL A 116 -7.70 -18.88 -6.87
N ARG A 117 -6.91 -18.58 -7.90
CA ARG A 117 -6.18 -17.32 -8.03
C ARG A 117 -7.09 -16.12 -8.30
N GLY A 118 -8.37 -16.33 -8.58
CA GLY A 118 -9.28 -15.28 -8.97
C GLY A 118 -9.10 -14.78 -10.40
N ALA A 119 -8.35 -15.49 -11.24
CA ALA A 119 -8.07 -15.20 -12.65
C ALA A 119 -9.22 -15.64 -13.59
N TYR A 120 -10.47 -15.35 -13.18
CA TYR A 120 -11.69 -15.66 -13.91
C TYR A 120 -12.45 -14.38 -14.29
N TYR A 121 -13.27 -14.47 -15.32
CA TYR A 121 -14.20 -13.45 -15.81
C TYR A 121 -15.64 -13.83 -15.40
N GLY A 122 -16.49 -12.81 -15.20
CA GLY A 122 -17.87 -12.99 -14.74
C GLY A 122 -17.99 -13.26 -13.24
N ARG A 123 -19.20 -13.66 -12.80
CA ARG A 123 -19.50 -14.02 -11.40
C ARG A 123 -19.37 -15.53 -11.21
N LEU A 124 -18.65 -15.95 -10.17
CA LEU A 124 -18.39 -17.37 -9.91
C LEU A 124 -19.67 -18.20 -9.65
N GLU A 125 -20.71 -17.54 -9.14
CA GLU A 125 -22.03 -18.12 -8.84
C GLU A 125 -22.75 -18.64 -10.09
N GLU A 126 -22.39 -18.15 -11.28
CA GLU A 126 -22.92 -18.60 -12.56
C GLU A 126 -22.15 -19.82 -13.11
N VAL A 127 -21.01 -20.13 -12.50
CA VAL A 127 -19.97 -21.01 -13.05
C VAL A 127 -19.88 -22.34 -12.27
N VAL A 128 -20.21 -22.34 -10.98
CA VAL A 128 -20.10 -23.51 -10.10
C VAL A 128 -21.45 -23.80 -9.45
N THR A 129 -22.16 -24.83 -9.94
CA THR A 129 -23.38 -25.32 -9.28
C THR A 129 -23.09 -25.85 -7.87
N ASP A 130 -24.07 -25.81 -6.96
CA ASP A 130 -23.90 -26.22 -5.55
C ASP A 130 -23.33 -27.65 -5.39
N GLU A 131 -23.61 -28.55 -6.33
CA GLU A 131 -23.09 -29.93 -6.36
C GLU A 131 -21.59 -30.00 -6.64
N THR A 132 -21.07 -29.10 -7.48
CA THR A 132 -19.65 -28.97 -7.83
C THR A 132 -18.84 -28.36 -6.69
N ARG A 133 -19.47 -27.53 -5.85
CA ARG A 133 -18.85 -26.85 -4.71
C ARG A 133 -18.30 -27.81 -3.65
N GLN A 134 -18.81 -29.05 -3.60
CA GLN A 134 -18.39 -30.09 -2.68
C GLN A 134 -17.38 -31.09 -3.26
N GLN A 135 -17.20 -31.13 -4.59
CA GLN A 135 -16.26 -32.04 -5.25
C GLN A 135 -15.01 -31.26 -5.72
N LEU A 136 -13.90 -31.42 -4.99
CA LEU A 136 -12.59 -30.81 -5.28
C LEU A 136 -11.94 -31.28 -6.60
N LYS A 137 -12.55 -32.23 -7.32
CA LYS A 137 -12.08 -32.74 -8.61
C LYS A 137 -13.22 -32.67 -9.61
N LEU A 138 -13.04 -31.86 -10.64
CA LEU A 138 -13.91 -31.79 -11.80
C LEU A 138 -13.65 -32.98 -12.72
N THR A 139 -14.66 -33.38 -13.50
CA THR A 139 -14.45 -34.26 -14.65
C THR A 139 -13.86 -33.48 -15.82
N GLU A 140 -13.22 -34.15 -16.77
CA GLU A 140 -12.64 -33.50 -17.97
C GLU A 140 -13.68 -32.70 -18.77
N ASP A 141 -14.92 -33.19 -18.84
CA ASP A 141 -16.01 -32.49 -19.53
C ASP A 141 -16.43 -31.22 -18.78
N GLN A 142 -16.43 -31.24 -17.45
CA GLN A 142 -16.70 -30.05 -16.63
C GLN A 142 -15.58 -29.01 -16.77
N GLU A 143 -14.32 -29.43 -16.76
CA GLU A 143 -13.19 -28.52 -16.98
C GLU A 143 -13.27 -27.82 -18.34
N ARG A 144 -13.55 -28.59 -19.40
CA ARG A 144 -13.72 -28.06 -20.76
C ARG A 144 -14.87 -27.05 -20.85
N TYR A 145 -16.02 -27.36 -20.25
CA TYR A 145 -17.15 -26.44 -20.20
C TYR A 145 -16.78 -25.11 -19.51
N LEU A 146 -16.07 -25.18 -18.38
CA LEU A 146 -15.62 -23.98 -17.66
C LEU A 146 -14.65 -23.14 -18.49
N GLU A 147 -13.71 -23.77 -19.20
CA GLU A 147 -12.79 -23.08 -20.10
C GLU A 147 -13.50 -22.35 -21.24
N GLU A 148 -14.52 -22.99 -21.83
CA GLU A 148 -15.37 -22.36 -22.86
C GLU A 148 -16.12 -21.15 -22.30
N GLN A 149 -16.76 -21.27 -21.13
CA GLN A 149 -17.46 -20.15 -20.50
C GLN A 149 -16.52 -18.99 -20.18
N GLN A 150 -15.32 -19.28 -19.66
CA GLN A 150 -14.31 -18.26 -19.39
C GLN A 150 -13.81 -17.58 -20.65
N THR A 151 -13.67 -18.32 -21.76
CA THR A 151 -13.32 -17.76 -23.06
C THR A 151 -14.40 -16.79 -23.56
N VAL A 152 -15.67 -17.18 -23.47
CA VAL A 152 -16.81 -16.32 -23.84
C VAL A 152 -16.85 -15.07 -22.97
N ALA A 153 -16.73 -15.21 -21.65
CA ALA A 153 -16.76 -14.09 -20.71
C ALA A 153 -15.59 -13.12 -20.94
N LYS A 154 -14.38 -13.64 -21.24
CA LYS A 154 -13.23 -12.82 -21.60
C LYS A 154 -13.44 -12.05 -22.91
N LEU A 155 -14.05 -12.68 -23.92
CA LEU A 155 -14.37 -12.02 -25.19
C LEU A 155 -15.46 -10.95 -25.05
N ALA A 156 -16.39 -11.13 -24.10
CA ALA A 156 -17.43 -10.15 -23.79
C ALA A 156 -16.91 -8.98 -22.93
N TRP A 157 -15.85 -9.19 -22.15
CA TRP A 157 -15.28 -8.17 -21.27
C TRP A 157 -14.74 -6.96 -22.04
N ARG A 158 -15.00 -5.77 -21.50
CA ARG A 158 -14.60 -4.49 -22.09
C ARG A 158 -14.04 -3.60 -20.99
N GLN A 159 -12.90 -2.98 -21.28
CA GLN A 159 -12.30 -1.93 -20.45
C GLN A 159 -12.83 -0.57 -20.88
N SER A 160 -13.26 0.25 -19.92
CA SER A 160 -13.58 1.66 -20.18
C SER A 160 -12.31 2.44 -20.52
N ARG A 161 -12.44 3.39 -21.44
CA ARG A 161 -11.36 4.32 -21.81
C ARG A 161 -11.28 5.54 -20.89
N GLU A 162 -12.24 5.72 -20.00
CA GLU A 162 -12.22 6.83 -19.07
C GLU A 162 -11.04 6.67 -18.08
N PRO A 163 -10.31 7.73 -17.74
CA PRO A 163 -9.25 7.66 -16.73
C PRO A 163 -9.83 7.32 -15.34
N PRO A 164 -9.42 6.22 -14.68
CA PRO A 164 -9.94 5.89 -13.36
C PRO A 164 -9.42 6.86 -12.29
N LEU A 165 -10.16 6.94 -11.19
CA LEU A 165 -9.67 7.57 -9.98
C LEU A 165 -8.58 6.68 -9.35
N VAL A 166 -7.42 7.26 -9.03
CA VAL A 166 -6.28 6.51 -8.50
C VAL A 166 -5.75 7.18 -7.24
N ARG A 167 -5.43 6.36 -6.24
CA ARG A 167 -4.73 6.78 -5.02
C ARG A 167 -3.54 5.86 -4.81
N ILE A 168 -2.35 6.44 -4.72
CA ILE A 168 -1.19 5.70 -4.20
C ILE A 168 -1.15 5.94 -2.70
N HIS A 169 -1.17 4.88 -1.91
CA HIS A 169 -1.18 4.94 -0.46
C HIS A 169 0.05 4.21 0.10
N SER A 170 0.77 4.87 1.00
CA SER A 170 1.88 4.24 1.73
C SER A 170 1.32 3.76 3.07
N GLU A 171 1.51 2.48 3.38
CA GLU A 171 1.12 1.84 4.64
C GLU A 171 1.50 2.69 5.85
N CYS A 172 0.55 2.83 6.76
CA CYS A 172 0.69 3.50 8.04
C CYS A 172 -0.13 2.77 9.11
N PHE A 173 0.45 1.72 9.69
CA PHE A 173 -0.17 0.87 10.70
C PHE A 173 -0.80 1.66 11.85
N THR A 174 -0.08 2.65 12.38
CA THR A 174 -0.56 3.47 13.50
C THR A 174 -1.77 4.33 13.13
N GLY A 175 -1.82 4.88 11.92
CA GLY A 175 -2.94 5.71 11.47
C GLY A 175 -4.14 4.88 11.04
N GLU A 176 -3.90 3.78 10.33
CA GLU A 176 -4.95 2.98 9.68
C GLU A 176 -5.57 1.96 10.62
N THR A 177 -4.74 1.22 11.38
CA THR A 177 -5.22 0.10 12.21
C THR A 177 -5.53 0.54 13.64
N VAL A 178 -4.73 1.47 14.19
CA VAL A 178 -4.83 1.90 15.60
C VAL A 178 -5.51 3.28 15.72
N HIS A 179 -5.94 3.87 14.60
CA HIS A 179 -6.62 5.17 14.56
C HIS A 179 -5.86 6.30 15.28
N SER A 180 -4.53 6.34 15.12
CA SER A 180 -3.68 7.34 15.75
C SER A 180 -3.99 8.75 15.27
N ALA A 181 -4.21 9.67 16.20
CA ALA A 181 -4.37 11.11 15.93
C ALA A 181 -3.04 11.82 15.58
N ARG A 182 -1.89 11.13 15.62
CA ARG A 182 -0.58 11.72 15.26
C ARG A 182 -0.40 11.93 13.77
N CYS A 183 -1.26 11.34 12.94
CA CYS A 183 -1.22 11.48 11.50
C CYS A 183 -2.62 11.36 10.89
N ASP A 184 -2.78 11.86 9.67
CA ASP A 184 -4.01 11.83 8.89
C ASP A 184 -4.10 10.61 7.95
N CYS A 185 -3.19 9.63 8.07
CA CYS A 185 -3.10 8.52 7.11
C CYS A 185 -4.34 7.62 7.08
N GLY A 186 -4.93 7.31 8.25
CA GLY A 186 -6.16 6.51 8.32
C GLY A 186 -7.34 7.22 7.65
N GLU A 187 -7.59 8.47 8.02
CA GLU A 187 -8.66 9.27 7.43
C GLU A 187 -8.50 9.48 5.92
N GLN A 188 -7.26 9.62 5.43
CA GLN A 188 -6.99 9.70 3.99
C GLN A 188 -7.29 8.38 3.26
N LEU A 189 -7.09 7.23 3.91
CA LEU A 189 -7.41 5.92 3.33
C LEU A 189 -8.92 5.72 3.30
N ASP A 190 -9.62 6.03 4.39
CA ASP A 190 -11.07 5.94 4.50
C ASP A 190 -11.76 6.82 3.45
N GLU A 191 -11.32 8.08 3.32
CA GLU A 191 -11.88 9.00 2.31
C GLU A 191 -11.55 8.56 0.89
N ALA A 192 -10.36 7.99 0.64
CA ALA A 192 -10.04 7.41 -0.66
C ALA A 192 -11.03 6.29 -0.99
N MET A 193 -11.24 5.34 -0.08
CA MET A 193 -12.17 4.21 -0.28
C MET A 193 -13.59 4.71 -0.55
N ARG A 194 -14.07 5.71 0.21
CA ARG A 194 -15.38 6.33 0.00
C ARG A 194 -15.50 6.96 -1.39
N LEU A 195 -14.52 7.75 -1.81
CA LEU A 195 -14.51 8.39 -3.13
C LEU A 195 -14.44 7.36 -4.27
N MET A 196 -13.68 6.27 -4.11
CA MET A 196 -13.63 5.19 -5.10
C MET A 196 -14.97 4.48 -5.23
N GLN A 197 -15.63 4.21 -4.09
CA GLN A 197 -16.95 3.56 -4.06
C GLN A 197 -18.01 4.44 -4.72
N GLU A 198 -17.99 5.75 -4.47
CA GLU A 198 -18.90 6.74 -5.08
C GLU A 198 -18.65 6.88 -6.59
N ALA A 199 -17.39 6.89 -7.02
CA ALA A 199 -17.04 6.93 -8.44
C ALA A 199 -17.39 5.62 -9.18
N GLY A 200 -17.52 4.50 -8.45
CA GLY A 200 -17.77 3.17 -9.00
C GLY A 200 -16.61 2.56 -9.79
N ARG A 201 -15.52 3.33 -9.98
CA ARG A 201 -14.35 2.91 -10.76
C ARG A 201 -13.07 3.60 -10.27
N GLY A 202 -12.14 2.81 -9.73
CA GLY A 202 -10.88 3.35 -9.27
C GLY A 202 -9.94 2.34 -8.62
N VAL A 203 -8.73 2.80 -8.31
CA VAL A 203 -7.66 1.95 -7.77
C VAL A 203 -6.94 2.65 -6.61
N ILE A 204 -6.85 1.98 -5.47
CA ILE A 204 -5.93 2.34 -4.40
C ILE A 204 -4.73 1.39 -4.46
N VAL A 205 -3.57 1.89 -4.89
CA VAL A 205 -2.31 1.14 -4.82
C VAL A 205 -1.75 1.28 -3.40
N TYR A 206 -1.83 0.21 -2.62
CA TYR A 206 -1.40 0.15 -1.23
C TYR A 206 0.01 -0.46 -1.15
N LEU A 207 0.99 0.41 -0.91
CA LEU A 207 2.41 0.07 -0.84
C LEU A 207 2.84 -0.13 0.62
N ARG A 208 3.43 -1.28 0.91
CA ARG A 208 3.90 -1.68 2.24
C ARG A 208 5.25 -1.07 2.60
N GLN A 209 5.27 0.25 2.64
CA GLN A 209 6.45 1.08 2.89
C GLN A 209 6.25 1.99 4.09
N GLU A 210 5.95 1.35 5.23
CA GLU A 210 5.76 2.01 6.53
C GLU A 210 6.88 2.99 6.88
N GLY A 211 6.52 4.07 7.56
CA GLY A 211 7.45 5.07 8.08
C GLY A 211 8.19 5.85 6.99
N ARG A 212 7.64 5.95 5.77
CA ARG A 212 8.35 6.48 4.60
C ARG A 212 9.56 5.64 4.18
N GLY A 213 9.44 4.32 4.33
CA GLY A 213 10.45 3.35 3.93
C GLY A 213 11.40 2.91 5.06
N ILE A 214 11.38 3.55 6.23
CA ILE A 214 12.24 3.18 7.37
C ILE A 214 11.67 2.01 8.20
N GLY A 215 10.39 1.70 8.04
CA GLY A 215 9.70 0.65 8.80
C GLY A 215 9.11 1.10 10.13
N LEU A 216 8.26 0.24 10.72
CA LEU A 216 7.48 0.54 11.92
C LEU A 216 8.35 0.74 13.16
N LEU A 217 9.35 -0.12 13.36
CA LEU A 217 10.25 -0.06 14.53
C LEU A 217 10.90 1.32 14.65
N GLU A 218 11.48 1.79 13.55
CA GLU A 218 12.19 3.07 13.48
C GLU A 218 11.24 4.26 13.60
N LYS A 219 10.04 4.17 13.02
CA LYS A 219 8.98 5.16 13.23
C LYS A 219 8.58 5.30 14.70
N LEU A 220 8.43 4.20 15.43
CA LEU A 220 8.09 4.24 16.86
C LEU A 220 9.23 4.80 17.72
N LYS A 221 10.50 4.53 17.36
CA LYS A 221 11.64 5.22 17.99
C LYS A 221 11.60 6.72 17.77
N ALA A 222 11.28 7.16 16.54
CA ALA A 222 11.15 8.59 16.23
C ALA A 222 10.02 9.26 17.03
N TYR A 223 8.91 8.56 17.26
CA TYR A 223 7.83 9.00 18.16
C TYR A 223 8.30 9.19 19.60
N ASN A 224 9.07 8.24 20.14
CA ASN A 224 9.61 8.38 21.50
C ASN A 224 10.53 9.60 21.63
N LEU A 225 11.36 9.88 20.62
CA LEU A 225 12.21 11.08 20.61
C LEU A 225 11.38 12.36 20.54
N GLN A 226 10.30 12.36 19.76
CA GLN A 226 9.39 13.52 19.70
C GLN A 226 8.68 13.75 21.04
N ASP A 227 8.25 12.68 21.72
CA ASP A 227 7.63 12.75 23.05
C ASP A 227 8.62 13.24 24.12
N LEU A 228 9.93 13.03 23.90
CA LEU A 228 11.01 13.61 24.71
C LEU A 228 11.30 15.09 24.37
N GLY A 229 10.56 15.68 23.43
CA GLY A 229 10.65 17.10 23.07
C GLY A 229 11.56 17.42 21.89
N HIS A 230 12.12 16.41 21.21
CA HIS A 230 12.86 16.66 19.97
C HIS A 230 11.90 17.05 18.84
N ASP A 231 12.26 18.06 18.06
CA ASP A 231 11.51 18.34 16.84
C ASP A 231 11.63 17.17 15.84
N THR A 232 10.70 17.08 14.90
CA THR A 232 10.62 15.97 13.94
C THR A 232 11.88 15.83 13.07
N VAL A 233 12.56 16.94 12.78
CA VAL A 233 13.80 16.92 11.99
C VAL A 233 14.95 16.39 12.84
N ALA A 234 15.10 16.89 14.06
CA ALA A 234 16.09 16.45 15.02
C ALA A 234 15.94 14.97 15.36
N ALA A 235 14.71 14.48 15.56
CA ALA A 235 14.44 13.06 15.80
C ALA A 235 14.90 12.17 14.64
N ASN A 236 14.62 12.56 13.39
CA ASN A 236 15.06 11.82 12.20
C ASN A 236 16.57 11.87 12.01
N VAL A 237 17.21 13.03 12.26
CA VAL A 237 18.67 13.16 12.21
C VAL A 237 19.35 12.30 13.27
N LEU A 238 18.81 12.27 14.49
CA LEU A 238 19.31 11.44 15.60
C LEU A 238 19.25 9.94 15.28
N LEU A 239 18.23 9.52 14.55
CA LEU A 239 18.05 8.13 14.11
C LEU A 239 18.66 7.85 12.73
N ASN A 240 19.32 8.84 12.12
CA ASN A 240 19.94 8.75 10.80
C ASN A 240 18.96 8.33 9.68
N HIS A 241 17.71 8.80 9.77
CA HIS A 241 16.67 8.48 8.79
C HIS A 241 16.71 9.42 7.58
N PRO A 242 16.55 8.91 6.35
CA PRO A 242 16.37 9.76 5.19
C PRO A 242 15.05 10.55 5.29
N PRO A 243 14.96 11.76 4.71
CA PRO A 243 13.74 12.57 4.75
C PRO A 243 12.55 11.89 4.07
N ASP A 244 12.82 11.10 3.03
CA ASP A 244 11.88 10.21 2.34
C ASP A 244 12.67 9.11 1.61
N GLY A 245 12.49 7.84 2.01
CA GLY A 245 13.12 6.69 1.37
C GLY A 245 12.21 5.95 0.39
N ARG A 246 11.02 6.50 0.09
CA ARG A 246 10.01 5.84 -0.73
C ARG A 246 10.36 5.90 -2.20
N THR A 247 9.99 4.84 -2.91
CA THR A 247 10.00 4.78 -4.38
C THR A 247 8.58 4.51 -4.87
N TYR A 248 8.28 4.97 -6.09
CA TYR A 248 6.96 4.80 -6.70
C TYR A 248 7.01 3.92 -7.97
N GLY A 249 8.15 3.28 -8.23
CA GLY A 249 8.32 2.38 -9.38
C GLY A 249 7.39 1.18 -9.32
N ILE A 250 7.24 0.55 -8.14
CA ILE A 250 6.28 -0.54 -7.93
C ILE A 250 4.85 -0.05 -8.18
N ALA A 251 4.52 1.17 -7.75
CA ALA A 251 3.20 1.74 -7.96
C ALA A 251 2.89 1.92 -9.45
N ASN A 252 3.87 2.45 -10.20
CA ASN A 252 3.79 2.61 -11.64
C ASN A 252 3.59 1.25 -12.32
N ALA A 253 4.41 0.25 -11.99
CA ALA A 253 4.33 -1.09 -12.55
C ALA A 253 2.99 -1.80 -12.25
N ILE A 254 2.43 -1.62 -11.05
CA ILE A 254 1.09 -2.14 -10.71
C ILE A 254 0.01 -1.50 -11.59
N LEU A 255 0.06 -0.18 -11.79
CA LEU A 255 -0.91 0.52 -12.63
C LEU A 255 -0.78 0.12 -14.10
N GLU A 256 0.44 -0.05 -14.61
CA GLU A 256 0.68 -0.56 -15.97
C GLU A 256 0.18 -2.00 -16.13
N ASP A 257 0.35 -2.85 -15.11
CA ASP A 257 -0.17 -4.21 -15.12
C ASP A 257 -1.70 -4.26 -15.08
N LEU A 258 -2.36 -3.29 -14.42
CA LEU A 258 -3.80 -3.06 -14.51
C LEU A 258 -4.24 -2.43 -15.85
N ASN A 259 -3.31 -2.34 -16.81
CA ASN A 259 -3.54 -1.85 -18.15
C ASN A 259 -3.99 -0.38 -18.19
N LEU A 260 -3.47 0.43 -17.27
CA LEU A 260 -3.74 1.86 -17.16
C LEU A 260 -2.61 2.69 -17.75
N GLU A 261 -2.98 3.79 -18.40
CA GLU A 261 -2.04 4.79 -18.91
C GLU A 261 -2.41 6.19 -18.41
N ASN A 262 -3.68 6.57 -18.49
CA ASN A 262 -4.18 7.87 -18.04
C ASN A 262 -4.97 7.72 -16.74
N ILE A 263 -4.66 8.52 -15.71
CA ILE A 263 -5.29 8.42 -14.38
C ILE A 263 -5.69 9.78 -13.82
N GLN A 264 -6.71 9.81 -12.97
CA GLN A 264 -7.02 10.95 -12.09
C GLN A 264 -6.41 10.68 -10.70
N LEU A 265 -5.32 11.35 -10.35
CA LEU A 265 -4.57 11.04 -9.13
C LEU A 265 -5.06 11.87 -7.92
N LEU A 266 -5.50 11.17 -6.87
CA LEU A 266 -5.84 11.75 -5.56
C LEU A 266 -4.58 12.03 -4.73
N THR A 267 -4.04 13.25 -4.86
CA THR A 267 -2.84 13.67 -4.12
C THR A 267 -2.78 15.17 -3.85
N ASN A 268 -2.41 15.52 -2.62
CA ASN A 268 -2.03 16.90 -2.29
C ASN A 268 -0.55 17.18 -2.54
N ASN A 269 0.29 16.18 -2.78
CA ASN A 269 1.72 16.37 -3.02
C ASN A 269 2.01 16.43 -4.55
N PRO A 270 2.49 17.56 -5.10
CA PRO A 270 2.87 17.66 -6.51
C PRO A 270 4.07 16.77 -6.86
N ASP A 271 5.05 16.64 -5.97
CA ASP A 271 6.27 15.84 -6.21
C ASP A 271 5.94 14.37 -6.47
N LYS A 272 4.81 13.90 -5.92
CA LYS A 272 4.34 12.53 -6.13
C LYS A 272 3.92 12.27 -7.58
N ILE A 273 3.41 13.30 -8.26
CA ILE A 273 3.04 13.22 -9.67
C ILE A 273 4.32 13.05 -10.49
N GLU A 274 5.29 13.95 -10.30
CA GLU A 274 6.57 13.93 -11.02
C GLU A 274 7.29 12.59 -10.83
N GLN A 275 7.35 12.10 -9.59
CA GLN A 275 8.00 10.82 -9.29
C GLN A 275 7.26 9.63 -9.92
N LEU A 276 5.93 9.62 -9.93
CA LEU A 276 5.16 8.54 -10.54
C LEU A 276 5.36 8.49 -12.06
N GLU A 277 5.27 9.65 -12.72
CA GLU A 277 5.38 9.76 -14.18
C GLU A 277 6.81 9.49 -14.69
N ALA A 278 7.82 9.69 -13.83
CA ALA A 278 9.22 9.43 -14.16
C ALA A 278 9.57 7.94 -14.39
N TYR A 279 8.76 6.99 -13.88
CA TYR A 279 9.07 5.55 -13.97
C TYR A 279 8.57 4.88 -15.24
N GLY A 280 7.53 5.40 -15.91
CA GLY A 280 6.86 4.65 -16.96
C GLY A 280 5.81 5.42 -17.75
N LYS A 281 4.81 4.69 -18.24
CA LYS A 281 3.78 5.17 -19.17
C LYS A 281 2.62 5.88 -18.49
N ILE A 282 2.50 5.77 -17.17
CA ILE A 282 1.45 6.43 -16.41
C ILE A 282 1.52 7.95 -16.59
N ARG A 283 0.37 8.56 -16.85
CA ARG A 283 0.14 10.00 -17.02
C ARG A 283 -1.02 10.44 -16.14
N VAL A 284 -0.78 11.47 -15.34
CA VAL A 284 -1.79 12.09 -14.48
C VAL A 284 -2.51 13.16 -15.28
N VAL A 285 -3.67 12.80 -15.83
CA VAL A 285 -4.48 13.74 -16.63
C VAL A 285 -5.25 14.74 -15.77
N GLU A 286 -5.51 14.37 -14.52
CA GLU A 286 -6.13 15.25 -13.55
C GLU A 286 -5.55 14.98 -12.16
N ARG A 287 -5.21 16.05 -11.44
CA ARG A 287 -4.87 15.98 -10.02
C ARG A 287 -6.10 16.36 -9.21
N ARG A 288 -6.62 15.40 -8.45
CA ARG A 288 -7.71 15.62 -7.49
C ARG A 288 -7.12 15.84 -6.09
N PRO A 289 -7.58 16.85 -5.32
CA PRO A 289 -7.13 17.05 -3.95
C PRO A 289 -7.59 15.87 -3.08
N MET A 290 -6.75 15.49 -2.11
CA MET A 290 -7.09 14.50 -1.10
C MET A 290 -7.30 15.20 0.24
N VAL A 291 -8.53 15.57 0.56
CA VAL A 291 -8.84 16.28 1.80
C VAL A 291 -9.43 15.27 2.80
N PRO A 292 -8.78 15.01 3.94
CA PRO A 292 -9.39 14.21 5.00
C PRO A 292 -10.71 14.83 5.45
N LEU A 293 -11.71 14.01 5.80
CA LEU A 293 -13.00 14.50 6.30
C LEU A 293 -12.89 15.36 7.56
N SER A 294 -11.85 15.18 8.37
CA SER A 294 -11.62 16.03 9.54
C SER A 294 -11.21 17.47 9.18
N TRP A 295 -10.79 17.73 7.94
CA TRP A 295 -10.30 19.02 7.48
C TRP A 295 -11.39 19.84 6.78
N SER A 296 -12.45 19.20 6.28
CA SER A 296 -13.64 19.89 5.82
C SER A 296 -14.45 20.34 7.06
N GLY A 297 -14.28 21.61 7.44
CA GLY A 297 -14.97 22.20 8.58
C GLY A 297 -16.48 21.96 8.56
N SER A 298 -16.99 21.29 9.61
CA SER A 298 -18.38 21.30 10.10
C SER A 298 -19.51 21.14 9.07
N ASN A 299 -19.93 19.90 8.75
CA ASN A 299 -21.34 19.47 8.62
C ASN A 299 -21.50 18.01 8.13
N THR A 300 -21.19 17.03 8.97
CA THR A 300 -21.68 15.66 8.75
C THR A 300 -22.30 15.12 10.04
N PRO A 301 -23.51 14.52 10.00
CA PRO A 301 -24.13 13.98 11.21
C PRO A 301 -23.27 12.81 11.70
N ALA A 302 -22.94 12.85 12.98
CA ALA A 302 -22.17 11.82 13.66
C ALA A 302 -22.75 10.42 13.39
N ARG A 303 -21.94 9.51 12.83
CA ARG A 303 -22.15 8.08 13.04
C ARG A 303 -22.04 7.83 14.55
N THR A 304 -22.97 7.03 15.06
CA THR A 304 -23.25 6.70 16.47
C THR A 304 -22.03 6.65 17.40
N PRO A 305 -22.14 7.17 18.63
CA PRO A 305 -21.02 7.32 19.54
C PRO A 305 -20.78 6.03 20.32
N THR A 306 -19.65 5.37 20.08
CA THR A 306 -18.99 4.58 21.11
C THR A 306 -17.62 5.21 21.35
N SER A 307 -17.52 5.93 22.46
CA SER A 307 -16.41 6.79 22.92
C SER A 307 -16.32 8.19 22.29
N SER A 308 -16.84 9.16 23.03
CA SER A 308 -16.60 10.59 22.80
C SER A 308 -15.08 10.89 22.88
N PRO A 309 -14.45 11.53 21.89
CA PRO A 309 -13.08 11.99 22.05
C PRO A 309 -13.08 13.29 22.87
N ALA A 310 -12.14 13.40 23.81
CA ALA A 310 -11.93 14.61 24.58
C ALA A 310 -11.73 15.84 23.66
N PRO A 311 -12.36 16.99 23.97
CA PRO A 311 -12.13 18.24 23.23
C PRO A 311 -10.83 18.89 23.76
N SER A 312 -9.96 19.36 22.85
CA SER A 312 -8.99 20.49 23.04
C SER A 312 -7.53 20.34 22.56
N MET A 313 -7.15 19.39 21.67
CA MET A 313 -5.81 19.44 21.02
C MET A 313 -5.81 19.59 19.50
N ARG A 314 -6.99 19.64 18.86
CA ARG A 314 -7.13 19.57 17.40
C ARG A 314 -6.80 20.83 16.59
N GLY A 315 -6.74 22.02 17.19
CA GLY A 315 -6.48 23.27 16.44
C GLY A 315 -4.99 23.50 16.19
N LYS A 316 -4.23 23.80 17.25
CA LYS A 316 -2.83 24.25 17.14
C LYS A 316 -1.87 23.24 16.51
N GLU A 317 -2.11 21.94 16.71
CA GLU A 317 -1.22 20.88 16.19
C GLU A 317 -1.53 20.58 14.72
N LEU A 318 -2.81 20.57 14.34
CA LEU A 318 -3.26 20.48 12.96
C LEU A 318 -2.83 21.70 12.14
N ASP A 319 -2.96 22.89 12.70
CA ASP A 319 -2.53 24.15 12.06
C ASP A 319 -1.02 24.17 11.80
N LYS A 320 -0.21 23.69 12.76
CA LYS A 320 1.24 23.53 12.56
C LYS A 320 1.56 22.48 11.48
N TYR A 321 0.83 21.36 11.47
CA TYR A 321 1.00 20.31 10.46
C TYR A 321 0.66 20.80 9.04
N LEU A 322 -0.48 21.48 8.90
CA LEU A 322 -0.92 22.12 7.66
C LEU A 322 0.07 23.19 7.19
N ALA A 323 0.54 24.05 8.10
CA ALA A 323 1.52 25.08 7.79
C ALA A 323 2.81 24.51 7.20
N VAL A 324 3.33 23.40 7.74
CA VAL A 324 4.52 22.73 7.20
C VAL A 324 4.25 22.18 5.79
N LYS A 325 3.10 21.54 5.56
CA LYS A 325 2.76 20.97 4.24
C LYS A 325 2.51 22.02 3.16
N VAL A 326 1.82 23.12 3.50
CA VAL A 326 1.51 24.18 2.54
C VAL A 326 2.74 25.05 2.26
N LYS A 327 3.43 25.56 3.31
CA LYS A 327 4.55 26.51 3.14
C LYS A 327 5.83 25.86 2.64
N LYS A 328 6.12 24.60 3.00
CA LYS A 328 7.40 23.95 2.71
C LYS A 328 7.36 22.89 1.59
N MET A 329 6.19 22.30 1.31
CA MET A 329 6.03 21.17 0.37
C MET A 329 5.06 21.45 -0.79
N ARG A 330 4.67 22.71 -1.02
CA ARG A 330 3.81 23.16 -2.16
C ARG A 330 2.50 22.36 -2.31
N HIS A 331 1.88 21.96 -1.20
CA HIS A 331 0.57 21.28 -1.24
C HIS A 331 -0.56 22.24 -1.65
N ILE A 332 -1.57 21.76 -2.39
CA ILE A 332 -2.68 22.55 -2.97
C ILE A 332 -3.73 23.04 -1.95
N LEU A 333 -3.48 22.88 -0.66
CA LEU A 333 -4.47 23.21 0.37
C LEU A 333 -4.31 24.65 0.85
N GLU A 334 -5.43 25.35 1.03
CA GLU A 334 -5.46 26.65 1.68
C GLU A 334 -5.30 26.48 3.20
N LEU A 335 -4.55 27.40 3.83
CA LEU A 335 -4.43 27.43 5.28
C LEU A 335 -5.77 27.91 5.88
N PRO A 336 -6.27 27.29 6.96
CA PRO A 336 -7.47 27.78 7.64
C PRO A 336 -7.23 29.24 8.07
N THR A 337 -8.19 30.11 7.76
CA THR A 337 -8.16 31.55 8.07
C THR A 337 -7.94 31.77 9.56
N GLY A 338 -6.72 32.18 9.95
CA GLY A 338 -6.37 32.47 11.35
C GLY A 338 -4.92 32.20 11.77
N THR A 339 -4.07 31.65 10.91
CA THR A 339 -2.66 31.35 11.23
C THR A 339 -1.72 32.51 10.86
N VAL A 340 -1.33 33.32 11.86
CA VAL A 340 -0.11 34.15 11.83
C VAL A 340 1.05 33.34 12.39
#